data_AF-A0A932EMA5-F1
#
_entry.id   AF-A0A932EMA5-F1
#
_cell.length_a   1.000
_cell.length_b   1.000
_cell.length_c   1.000
_cell.angle_alpha   90.00
_cell.angle_beta   90.00
_cell.angle_gamma   90.00
#
_symmetry.space_group_name_H-M   'P 1'
#
loop_
_entity.id
_entity.type
_entity.pdbx_description
1 polymer ?
#
loop_
_entity_poly.entity_id
_entity_poly.type
_entity_poly.pdbx_seq_one_letter_code
_entity_poly.pdbx_strand_id
1 'polypeptide(L)'
;MSLERYKAKCLFYQGRFQENIILEVSDGTILRIASKENFKGQTITNLGNVALLPGTVNTHNHSFQSLVRGFGDDKPFVEWLDRGIYQYSLNLTKDDIYTGALFAFGEMLKHG
;
A
#
# COMPACT_ATOMS: atom_id res chain seq x y z
N MET A 1 -16.23 7.84 18.27
CA MET A 1 -15.46 6.62 18.03
C MET A 1 -16.22 5.82 17.01
N SER A 2 -15.64 5.65 15.83
CA SER A 2 -16.20 4.80 14.77
C SER A 2 -15.77 3.37 15.04
N LEU A 3 -16.71 2.46 15.24
CA LEU A 3 -16.43 1.05 15.49
C LEU A 3 -16.90 0.23 14.29
N GLU A 4 -15.95 -0.35 13.59
CA GLU A 4 -16.18 -1.04 12.33
C GLU A 4 -15.75 -2.50 12.43
N ARG A 5 -16.46 -3.38 11.70
CA ARG A 5 -16.20 -4.82 11.71
C ARG A 5 -16.21 -5.35 10.31
N TYR A 6 -15.17 -6.07 9.94
CA TYR A 6 -15.00 -6.59 8.59
C TYR A 6 -14.85 -8.09 8.59
N LYS A 7 -15.50 -8.72 7.61
CA LYS A 7 -15.33 -10.12 7.24
C LYS A 7 -14.82 -10.21 5.82
N ALA A 8 -13.79 -11.00 5.59
CA ALA A 8 -13.32 -11.43 4.27
C ALA A 8 -13.50 -12.95 4.12
N LYS A 9 -13.17 -13.53 2.95
CA LYS A 9 -13.13 -14.99 2.81
C LYS A 9 -12.09 -15.59 3.76
N CYS A 10 -10.89 -15.01 3.75
CA CYS A 10 -9.84 -15.35 4.69
C CYS A 10 -9.08 -14.09 5.11
N LEU A 11 -8.47 -14.13 6.30
CA LEU A 11 -7.62 -13.07 6.83
C LEU A 11 -6.28 -13.69 7.26
N PHE A 12 -5.17 -13.08 6.86
CA PHE A 12 -3.82 -13.49 7.26
C PHE A 12 -3.51 -12.99 8.67
N TYR A 13 -3.46 -13.91 9.63
CA TYR A 13 -3.22 -13.61 11.04
C TYR A 13 -2.41 -14.73 11.70
N GLN A 14 -1.42 -14.34 12.52
CA GLN A 14 -0.51 -15.27 13.18
C GLN A 14 0.19 -16.23 12.20
N GLY A 15 0.66 -15.70 11.06
CA GLY A 15 1.46 -16.45 10.09
C GLY A 15 0.68 -17.40 9.17
N ARG A 16 -0.66 -17.36 9.17
CA ARG A 16 -1.50 -18.22 8.30
C ARG A 16 -2.79 -17.54 7.89
N PHE A 17 -3.39 -17.99 6.79
CA PHE A 17 -4.75 -17.61 6.42
C PHE A 17 -5.76 -18.36 7.27
N GLN A 18 -6.74 -17.62 7.80
CA GLN A 18 -7.80 -18.17 8.63
C GLN A 18 -9.16 -17.70 8.11
N GLU A 19 -10.13 -18.60 8.06
CA GLU A 19 -11.51 -18.31 7.71
C GLU A 19 -12.36 -18.07 8.97
N ASN A 20 -13.56 -17.52 8.79
CA ASN A 20 -14.53 -17.31 9.89
C ASN A 20 -14.02 -16.46 11.06
N ILE A 21 -13.06 -15.57 10.80
CA ILE A 21 -12.59 -14.54 11.73
C ILE A 21 -13.02 -13.15 11.27
N ILE A 22 -13.17 -12.24 12.25
CA ILE A 22 -13.61 -10.86 12.07
C ILE A 22 -12.49 -9.92 12.52
N LEU A 23 -12.25 -8.88 11.73
CA LEU A 23 -11.40 -7.75 12.08
C LEU A 23 -12.28 -6.65 12.69
N GLU A 24 -12.06 -6.29 13.96
CA GLU A 24 -12.70 -5.12 14.57
C GLU A 24 -11.70 -3.97 14.64
N VAL A 25 -12.11 -2.82 14.10
CA VAL A 25 -11.30 -1.61 13.96
C VAL A 25 -12.01 -0.47 14.68
N SER A 26 -11.24 0.33 15.42
CA SER A 26 -11.71 1.60 15.98
C SER A 26 -10.73 2.70 15.62
N ASP A 27 -11.25 3.75 14.98
CA ASP A 27 -10.50 4.96 14.63
C ASP A 27 -9.14 4.65 13.98
N GLY A 28 -9.16 3.76 12.97
CA GLY A 28 -7.97 3.35 12.21
C GLY A 28 -7.06 2.32 12.89
N THR A 29 -7.35 1.92 14.12
CA THR A 29 -6.57 0.94 14.88
C THR A 29 -7.28 -0.41 14.94
N ILE A 30 -6.57 -1.49 14.65
CA ILE A 30 -7.09 -2.85 14.84
C ILE A 30 -7.21 -3.11 16.35
N LEU A 31 -8.43 -3.25 16.86
CA LEU A 31 -8.69 -3.53 18.27
C LEU A 31 -8.57 -5.02 18.58
N ARG A 32 -9.19 -5.86 17.75
CA ARG A 32 -9.15 -7.31 17.92
C ARG A 32 -9.41 -8.05 16.62
N ILE A 33 -8.86 -9.26 16.57
CA ILE A 33 -9.15 -10.28 15.56
C ILE A 33 -9.66 -11.49 16.32
N ALA A 34 -10.89 -11.93 16.05
CA ALA A 34 -11.51 -13.04 16.77
C ALA A 34 -12.49 -13.83 15.90
N SER A 35 -12.83 -15.05 16.34
CA SER A 35 -13.85 -15.87 15.67
C SER A 35 -15.18 -15.12 15.54
N LYS A 36 -15.86 -15.30 14.39
CA LYS A 36 -17.19 -14.75 14.08
C LYS A 36 -18.21 -15.00 15.20
N GLU A 37 -18.09 -16.10 15.94
CA GLU A 37 -18.99 -16.45 17.04
C GLU A 37 -19.01 -15.41 18.17
N ASN A 38 -17.93 -14.62 18.33
CA ASN A 38 -17.85 -13.53 19.33
C ASN A 38 -18.65 -12.27 18.94
N PHE A 39 -19.22 -12.24 17.73
CA PHE A 39 -19.89 -11.08 17.15
C PHE A 39 -21.34 -11.34 16.77
N LYS A 40 -22.00 -12.31 17.41
CA LYS A 40 -23.43 -12.60 17.18
C LYS A 40 -24.28 -11.36 17.40
N GLY A 41 -25.17 -11.08 16.44
CA GLY A 41 -26.09 -9.93 16.49
C GLY A 41 -25.44 -8.58 16.22
N GLN A 42 -24.14 -8.52 15.90
CA GLN A 42 -23.45 -7.27 15.60
C GLN A 42 -23.39 -7.03 14.09
N THR A 43 -23.44 -5.77 13.68
CA THR A 43 -23.27 -5.38 12.27
C THR A 43 -21.85 -5.67 11.81
N ILE A 44 -21.73 -6.39 10.68
CA ILE A 44 -20.46 -6.80 10.08
C ILE A 44 -20.52 -6.46 8.59
N THR A 45 -19.53 -5.73 8.11
CA THR A 45 -19.32 -5.45 6.68
C THR A 45 -18.63 -6.65 6.03
N ASN A 46 -19.28 -7.27 5.04
CA ASN A 46 -18.72 -8.39 4.29
C ASN A 46 -18.00 -7.88 3.03
N LEU A 47 -16.69 -8.09 2.97
CA LEU A 47 -15.82 -7.69 1.85
C LEU A 47 -15.88 -8.69 0.68
N GLY A 48 -16.61 -9.80 0.82
CA GLY A 48 -16.81 -10.78 -0.24
C GLY A 48 -15.67 -11.79 -0.38
N ASN A 49 -15.46 -12.30 -1.60
CA ASN A 49 -14.49 -13.33 -1.93
C ASN A 49 -13.07 -12.75 -2.10
N VAL A 50 -12.55 -12.12 -1.04
CA VAL A 50 -11.21 -11.53 -0.99
C VAL A 50 -10.42 -12.08 0.19
N ALA A 51 -9.09 -12.02 0.09
CA ALA A 51 -8.19 -12.24 1.21
C ALA A 51 -7.80 -10.89 1.83
N LEU A 52 -7.80 -10.79 3.16
CA LEU A 52 -7.33 -9.62 3.89
C LEU A 52 -5.94 -9.90 4.47
N LEU A 53 -4.99 -8.99 4.25
CA LEU A 53 -3.60 -9.12 4.70
C LEU A 53 -3.10 -7.75 5.18
N PRO A 54 -2.02 -7.71 5.98
CA PRO A 54 -1.31 -6.45 6.24
C PRO A 54 -0.88 -5.79 4.92
N GLY A 55 -1.02 -4.46 4.83
CA GLY A 55 -0.42 -3.69 3.74
C GLY A 55 1.10 -3.83 3.74
N THR A 56 1.75 -3.65 2.59
CA THR A 56 3.21 -3.74 2.54
C THR A 56 3.85 -2.46 3.06
N VAL A 57 5.14 -2.55 3.40
CA VAL A 57 5.94 -1.40 3.83
C VAL A 57 7.05 -1.20 2.81
N ASN A 58 6.94 -0.11 2.05
CA ASN A 58 8.03 0.32 1.16
C ASN A 58 9.08 1.09 1.96
N THR A 59 10.22 0.45 2.23
CA THR A 59 11.30 1.02 3.06
C THR A 59 12.27 1.92 2.29
N HIS A 60 12.18 1.98 0.96
CA HIS A 60 13.11 2.74 0.13
C HIS A 60 12.46 3.20 -1.18
N ASN A 61 12.41 4.52 -1.41
CA ASN A 61 11.86 5.08 -2.64
C ASN A 61 12.49 6.45 -2.99
N HIS A 62 12.66 6.68 -4.29
CA HIS A 62 12.94 7.99 -4.88
C HIS A 62 11.74 8.39 -5.74
N SER A 63 10.80 9.14 -5.17
CA SER A 63 9.46 9.31 -5.75
C SER A 63 9.44 9.98 -7.13
N PHE A 64 10.31 10.95 -7.38
CA PHE A 64 10.41 11.60 -8.69
C PHE A 64 10.83 10.64 -9.81
N GLN A 65 11.59 9.57 -9.49
CA GLN A 65 12.05 8.62 -10.50
C GLN A 65 10.90 7.80 -11.09
N SER A 66 9.73 7.79 -10.46
CA SER A 66 8.50 7.22 -11.02
C SER A 66 8.09 7.87 -12.35
N LEU A 67 8.46 9.14 -12.59
CA LEU A 67 8.18 9.89 -13.83
C LEU A 67 9.09 9.49 -15.00
N VAL A 68 10.24 8.86 -14.71
CA VAL A 68 11.27 8.48 -15.70
C VAL A 68 11.52 6.98 -15.72
N ARG A 69 10.53 6.16 -15.31
CA ARG A 69 10.64 4.71 -15.41
C ARG A 69 10.84 4.28 -16.86
N GLY A 70 11.84 3.42 -17.09
CA GLY A 70 12.27 3.00 -18.43
C GLY A 70 13.22 3.96 -19.14
N PHE A 71 13.57 5.11 -18.54
CA PHE A 71 14.51 6.04 -19.15
C PHE A 71 15.96 5.55 -19.00
N GLY A 72 16.60 5.21 -20.12
CA GLY A 72 17.99 4.75 -20.17
C GLY A 72 18.22 3.40 -19.48
N ASP A 73 17.22 2.52 -19.53
CA ASP A 73 17.29 1.17 -18.96
C ASP A 73 18.27 0.23 -19.69
N ASP A 74 18.72 0.64 -20.88
CA ASP A 74 19.75 0.00 -21.68
C ASP A 74 21.18 0.50 -21.38
N LYS A 75 21.34 1.47 -20.47
CA LYS A 75 22.63 2.12 -20.18
C LYS A 75 23.37 1.52 -18.98
N PRO A 76 24.71 1.54 -18.97
CA PRO A 76 25.49 1.26 -17.76
C PRO A 76 25.12 2.21 -16.62
N PHE A 77 25.16 1.73 -15.38
CA PHE A 77 24.71 2.48 -14.19
C PHE A 77 25.30 3.90 -14.09
N VAL A 78 26.62 4.04 -14.28
CA VAL A 78 27.29 5.36 -14.18
C VAL A 78 26.81 6.31 -15.28
N GLU A 79 26.61 5.81 -16.49
CA GLU A 79 26.08 6.61 -17.60
C GLU A 79 24.62 7.01 -17.35
N TRP A 80 23.79 6.05 -16.94
CA TRP A 80 22.39 6.28 -16.56
C TRP A 80 22.26 7.32 -15.44
N LEU A 81 23.11 7.25 -14.42
CA LEU A 81 23.09 8.17 -13.29
C LEU A 81 23.52 9.58 -13.69
N ASP A 82 24.71 9.72 -14.27
CA ASP A 82 25.35 11.01 -14.52
C ASP A 82 24.73 11.75 -15.72
N ARG A 83 24.46 11.01 -16.81
CA ARG A 83 23.93 11.57 -18.06
C ARG A 83 22.41 11.47 -18.18
N GLY A 84 21.78 10.60 -17.40
CA GLY A 84 20.32 10.46 -17.33
C GLY A 84 19.74 11.18 -16.12
N ILE A 85 19.70 10.47 -14.98
CA ILE A 85 18.96 10.89 -13.78
C ILE A 85 19.40 12.27 -13.27
N TYR A 86 20.71 12.53 -13.16
CA TYR A 86 21.18 13.82 -12.67
C TYR A 86 20.80 14.97 -13.62
N GLN A 87 21.02 14.81 -14.92
CA GLN A 87 20.65 15.84 -15.90
C GLN A 87 19.14 16.08 -15.90
N TYR A 88 18.32 15.03 -15.80
CA TYR A 88 16.88 15.17 -15.71
C TYR A 88 16.46 15.91 -14.43
N SER A 89 17.03 15.55 -13.28
CA SER A 89 16.67 16.14 -11.98
C SER A 89 16.91 17.65 -11.90
N LEU A 90 17.89 18.18 -12.64
CA LEU A 90 18.17 19.62 -12.71
C LEU A 90 17.05 20.43 -13.37
N ASN A 91 16.19 19.78 -14.16
CA ASN A 91 15.07 20.43 -14.84
C ASN A 91 13.77 20.40 -14.02
N LEU A 92 13.75 19.72 -12.87
CA LEU A 92 12.54 19.57 -12.07
C LEU A 92 12.30 20.79 -11.18
N THR A 93 11.09 21.31 -11.24
CA THR A 93 10.58 22.32 -10.31
C THR A 93 10.00 21.67 -9.05
N LYS A 94 9.65 22.47 -8.05
CA LYS A 94 8.96 21.99 -6.85
C LYS A 94 7.62 21.34 -7.18
N ASP A 95 6.90 21.88 -8.16
CA ASP A 95 5.58 21.38 -8.57
C ASP A 95 5.72 20.03 -9.29
N ASP A 96 6.78 19.83 -10.06
CA ASP A 96 7.08 18.54 -10.69
C ASP A 96 7.40 17.48 -9.63
N ILE A 97 8.21 17.83 -8.62
CA ILE A 97 8.53 16.93 -7.50
C ILE A 97 7.27 16.56 -6.71
N TYR A 98 6.41 17.54 -6.41
CA TYR A 98 5.15 17.29 -5.70
C TYR A 98 4.23 16.37 -6.51
N THR A 99 4.06 16.65 -7.79
CA THR A 99 3.22 15.86 -8.70
C THR A 99 3.77 14.44 -8.85
N GLY A 100 5.09 14.30 -9.03
CA GLY A 100 5.76 13.00 -9.09
C GLY A 100 5.60 12.19 -7.80
N ALA A 101 5.65 12.86 -6.64
CA ALA A 101 5.39 12.21 -5.35
C ALA A 101 3.94 11.73 -5.21
N LEU A 102 2.96 12.56 -5.57
CA LEU A 102 1.54 12.16 -5.58
C LEU A 102 1.31 10.95 -6.50
N PHE A 103 1.88 10.97 -7.69
CA PHE A 103 1.79 9.86 -8.64
C PHE A 103 2.41 8.58 -8.06
N ALA A 104 3.65 8.67 -7.55
CA ALA A 104 4.34 7.53 -6.95
C ALA A 104 3.56 6.91 -5.79
N PHE A 105 3.06 7.73 -4.86
CA PHE A 105 2.33 7.24 -3.69
C PHE A 105 0.94 6.70 -4.05
N GLY A 106 0.25 7.32 -5.01
CA GLY A 106 -1.02 6.81 -5.53
C GLY A 106 -0.87 5.40 -6.13
N GLU A 107 0.20 5.16 -6.88
CA GLU A 107 0.50 3.83 -7.38
C GLU A 107 0.88 2.84 -6.28
N MET A 108 1.67 3.24 -5.28
CA MET A 108 2.00 2.37 -4.15
C MET A 108 0.73 1.92 -3.42
N LEU A 109 -0.17 2.85 -3.10
CA LEU A 109 -1.45 2.55 -2.45
C LEU A 109 -2.32 1.57 -3.25
N LYS A 110 -2.29 1.67 -4.58
CA LYS A 110 -3.06 0.79 -5.47
C LYS A 110 -2.53 -0.64 -5.51
N HIS A 111 -1.23 -0.84 -5.27
CA HIS A 111 -0.56 -2.13 -5.44
C HIS A 111 -0.18 -2.82 -4.13
N GLY A 112 -0.45 -2.18 -2.99
CA GLY A 112 -0.30 -2.76 -1.67
C GLY A 112 1.10 -2.59 -1.12
#